data_AF-A0A6P0MW90-F1
#
_entry.id   AF-A0A6P0MW90-F1
#
_cell.length_a   1.000
_cell.length_b   1.000
_cell.length_c   1.000
_cell.angle_alpha   90.00
_cell.angle_beta   90.00
_cell.angle_gamma   90.00
#
_symmetry.space_group_name_H-M   'P 1'
#
loop_
_entity.id
_entity.type
_entity.pdbx_description
1 polymer ?
#
loop_
_entity_poly.entity_id
_entity_poly.type
_entity_poly.pdbx_seq_one_letter_code
_entity_poly.pdbx_strand_id
1 'polypeptide(L)'
;MITQLMVKPSSLMPSGIRMSEFGDTYLFRFTDELQSRFEDLLSENKTGFLTPAEKAELAGISELSRIFTFINAQLALQAKWCPTKLDDWYEKELNTSVNIATHQST
;
A
#
# COMPACT_ATOMS: atom_id res chain seq x y z
N MET A 1 -5.78 -23.12 -13.89
CA MET A 1 -5.68 -21.69 -13.53
C MET A 1 -7.08 -21.15 -13.35
N ILE A 2 -7.38 -20.49 -12.24
CA ILE A 2 -8.70 -19.88 -12.00
C ILE A 2 -8.62 -18.46 -12.57
N THR A 3 -9.27 -18.20 -13.69
CA THR A 3 -9.37 -16.85 -14.25
C THR A 3 -10.34 -16.04 -13.41
N GLN A 4 -9.84 -15.06 -12.65
CA GLN A 4 -10.70 -14.15 -11.91
C GLN A 4 -11.12 -12.99 -12.81
N LEU A 5 -12.44 -12.82 -13.00
CA LEU A 5 -12.99 -11.64 -13.65
C LEU A 5 -12.69 -10.43 -12.76
N MET A 6 -12.08 -9.39 -13.34
CA MET A 6 -11.64 -8.20 -12.59
C MET A 6 -11.87 -6.93 -13.43
N VAL A 7 -12.40 -5.89 -12.79
CA VAL A 7 -12.40 -4.54 -13.35
C VAL A 7 -10.95 -4.04 -13.38
N LYS A 8 -10.52 -3.49 -14.52
CA LYS A 8 -9.13 -3.00 -14.65
C LYS A 8 -8.89 -1.87 -13.64
N PRO A 9 -7.85 -1.94 -12.78
CA PRO A 9 -7.55 -0.86 -11.84
C PRO A 9 -7.37 0.49 -12.55
N SER A 10 -6.83 0.46 -13.77
CA SER A 10 -6.65 1.65 -14.60
C SER A 10 -7.94 2.39 -14.97
N SER A 11 -9.08 1.71 -15.07
CA SER A 11 -10.35 2.37 -15.36
C SER A 11 -10.93 3.12 -14.17
N LEU A 12 -10.50 2.76 -12.95
CA LEU A 12 -10.93 3.41 -11.71
C LEU A 12 -10.08 4.64 -11.38
N MET A 13 -8.91 4.79 -12.00
CA MET A 13 -7.98 5.87 -11.67
C MET A 13 -8.51 7.30 -11.91
N PRO A 14 -9.18 7.61 -13.04
CA PRO A 14 -9.54 9.00 -13.37
C PRO A 14 -10.51 9.65 -12.38
N SER A 15 -11.43 8.88 -11.79
CA SER A 15 -12.47 9.37 -10.88
C SER A 15 -12.35 8.84 -9.45
N GLY A 16 -11.58 7.78 -9.24
CA GLY A 16 -11.48 7.07 -7.98
C GLY A 16 -10.33 7.52 -7.07
N ILE A 17 -9.44 8.38 -7.55
CA ILE A 17 -8.23 8.77 -6.85
C ILE A 17 -8.17 10.28 -6.68
N ARG A 18 -7.59 10.70 -5.55
CA ARG A 18 -7.17 12.07 -5.29
C ARG A 18 -5.81 12.08 -4.60
N MET A 19 -5.03 13.12 -4.86
CA MET A 19 -3.86 13.43 -4.05
C MET A 19 -4.30 14.28 -2.85
N SER A 20 -3.72 14.00 -1.69
CA SER A 20 -3.88 14.82 -0.49
C SER A 20 -2.52 15.17 0.06
N GLU A 21 -2.35 16.44 0.44
CA GLU A 21 -1.18 16.86 1.20
C GLU A 21 -1.17 16.15 2.56
N PHE A 22 0.02 15.72 2.98
CA PHE A 22 0.28 15.10 4.26
C PHE A 22 1.72 15.44 4.70
N GLY A 23 1.85 16.36 5.66
CA GLY A 23 3.16 16.87 6.04
C GLY A 23 3.79 17.67 4.90
N ASP A 24 4.96 17.25 4.44
CA ASP A 24 5.71 17.85 3.33
C ASP A 24 5.61 17.06 2.02
N THR A 25 4.72 16.07 1.94
CA THR A 25 4.52 15.23 0.77
C THR A 25 3.05 15.11 0.39
N TYR A 26 2.78 14.52 -0.77
CA TYR A 26 1.44 14.19 -1.22
C TYR A 26 1.25 12.68 -1.20
N LEU A 27 0.14 12.22 -0.64
CA LEU A 27 -0.25 10.81 -0.64
C LEU A 27 -1.46 10.60 -1.54
N PHE A 28 -1.48 9.46 -2.21
CA PHE A 28 -2.64 9.02 -3.00
C PHE A 28 -3.67 8.42 -2.07
N ARG A 29 -4.93 8.82 -2.23
CA ARG A 29 -6.07 8.24 -1.52
C ARG A 29 -7.24 8.07 -2.47
N PHE A 30 -8.18 7.21 -2.07
CA PHE A 30 -9.44 7.13 -2.78
C PHE A 30 -10.26 8.41 -2.61
N THR A 31 -11.13 8.68 -3.57
CA THR A 31 -12.23 9.62 -3.38
C THR A 31 -13.20 9.06 -2.35
N ASP A 32 -13.96 9.93 -1.69
CA ASP A 32 -14.91 9.51 -0.65
C ASP A 32 -15.98 8.55 -1.23
N GLU A 33 -16.37 8.77 -2.48
CA GLU A 33 -17.27 7.88 -3.24
C GLU A 33 -16.68 6.48 -3.45
N LEU A 34 -15.43 6.39 -3.95
CA LEU A 34 -14.80 5.09 -4.18
C LEU A 34 -14.49 4.37 -2.86
N GLN A 35 -14.09 5.10 -1.83
CA GLN A 35 -13.87 4.56 -0.49
C GLN A 35 -15.16 3.97 0.10
N SER A 36 -16.27 4.71 0.04
CA SER A 36 -17.59 4.22 0.50
C SER A 36 -17.99 2.97 -0.26
N ARG A 37 -17.87 2.98 -1.59
CA ARG A 37 -18.19 1.81 -2.43
C ARG A 37 -17.34 0.60 -2.06
N PHE A 38 -16.06 0.81 -1.77
CA PHE A 38 -15.16 -0.28 -1.36
C PHE A 38 -15.57 -0.88 -0.01
N GLU A 39 -15.95 -0.04 0.96
CA GLU A 39 -16.42 -0.48 2.27
C GLU A 39 -17.74 -1.26 2.18
N ASP A 40 -18.67 -0.81 1.35
CA ASP A 40 -19.92 -1.51 1.07
C ASP A 40 -19.67 -2.91 0.49
N LEU A 41 -18.83 -2.99 -0.55
CA LEU A 41 -18.44 -4.26 -1.17
C LEU A 41 -17.74 -5.19 -0.17
N LEU A 42 -16.90 -4.68 0.72
CA LEU A 42 -16.25 -5.47 1.77
C LEU A 42 -17.26 -5.97 2.81
N SER A 43 -18.27 -5.15 3.15
CA SER A 43 -19.36 -5.54 4.05
C SER A 43 -20.18 -6.67 3.43
N GLU A 44 -20.60 -6.51 2.18
CA GLU A 44 -21.35 -7.51 1.43
C GLU A 44 -20.55 -8.78 1.17
N ASN A 45 -19.24 -8.68 0.93
CA ASN A 45 -18.36 -9.84 0.80
C ASN A 45 -18.41 -10.75 2.03
N LYS A 46 -18.47 -10.16 3.25
CA LYS A 46 -18.56 -10.93 4.50
C LYS A 46 -19.87 -11.72 4.58
N THR A 47 -20.93 -11.22 3.97
CA THR A 47 -22.23 -11.90 3.91
C THR A 47 -22.30 -12.96 2.80
N GLY A 48 -21.35 -12.95 1.85
CA GLY A 48 -21.25 -13.92 0.77
C GLY A 48 -22.16 -13.63 -0.44
N PHE A 49 -22.89 -12.52 -0.45
CA PHE A 49 -23.93 -12.22 -1.45
C PHE A 49 -23.48 -11.39 -2.66
N LEU A 50 -22.17 -11.19 -2.87
CA LEU A 50 -21.70 -10.42 -4.03
C LEU A 50 -22.02 -11.10 -5.36
N THR A 51 -22.60 -10.34 -6.27
CA THR A 51 -22.76 -10.69 -7.67
C THR A 51 -21.39 -10.86 -8.36
N PRO A 52 -21.32 -11.54 -9.52
CA PRO A 52 -20.06 -11.64 -10.27
C PRO A 52 -19.47 -10.29 -10.68
N ALA A 53 -20.32 -9.29 -10.95
CA ALA A 53 -19.88 -7.94 -11.27
C ALA A 53 -19.25 -7.25 -10.06
N GLU A 54 -19.89 -7.34 -8.89
CA GLU A 54 -19.37 -6.78 -7.64
C GLU A 54 -18.09 -7.47 -7.17
N LYS A 55 -17.96 -8.79 -7.39
CA LYS A 55 -16.70 -9.51 -7.15
C LYS A 55 -15.57 -8.99 -8.04
N ALA A 56 -15.87 -8.69 -9.30
CA ALA A 56 -14.90 -8.15 -10.24
C ALA A 56 -14.52 -6.70 -9.90
N GLU A 57 -15.49 -5.90 -9.44
CA GLU A 57 -15.28 -4.54 -8.94
C GLU A 57 -14.43 -4.54 -7.68
N LEU A 58 -14.78 -5.35 -6.68
CA LEU A 58 -14.03 -5.52 -5.44
C LEU A 58 -12.58 -5.94 -5.71
N ALA A 59 -12.36 -6.87 -6.65
CA ALA A 59 -11.02 -7.27 -7.05
C ALA A 59 -10.23 -6.12 -7.68
N GLY A 60 -10.86 -5.32 -8.54
CA GLY A 60 -10.22 -4.15 -9.18
C GLY A 60 -9.84 -3.06 -8.17
N ILE A 61 -10.75 -2.73 -7.25
CA ILE A 61 -10.51 -1.74 -6.19
C ILE A 61 -9.44 -2.24 -5.20
N SER A 62 -9.46 -3.53 -4.85
CA SER A 62 -8.47 -4.13 -3.95
C SER A 62 -7.06 -4.07 -4.55
N GLU A 63 -6.92 -4.36 -5.85
CA GLU A 63 -5.63 -4.25 -6.53
C GLU A 63 -5.15 -2.80 -6.60
N LEU A 64 -6.06 -1.86 -6.87
CA LEU A 64 -5.75 -0.44 -6.85
C LEU A 64 -5.26 0.04 -5.47
N SER A 65 -5.91 -0.44 -4.39
CA SER A 65 -5.52 -0.15 -3.01
C SER A 65 -4.10 -0.62 -2.69
N ARG A 66 -3.71 -1.81 -3.18
CA ARG A 66 -2.37 -2.37 -3.01
C ARG A 66 -1.31 -1.54 -3.73
N ILE A 67 -1.61 -1.12 -4.97
CA ILE A 67 -0.74 -0.24 -5.76
C ILE A 67 -0.48 1.07 -5.02
N PHE A 68 -1.51 1.72 -4.46
CA PHE A 68 -1.31 2.97 -3.74
C PHE A 68 -0.64 2.79 -2.39
N THR A 69 -0.94 1.71 -1.67
CA THR A 69 -0.21 1.39 -0.44
C THR A 69 1.28 1.30 -0.71
N PHE A 70 1.70 0.64 -1.80
CA PHE A 70 3.10 0.57 -2.20
C PHE A 70 3.68 1.95 -2.55
N ILE A 71 3.02 2.71 -3.42
CA ILE A 71 3.50 4.05 -3.83
C ILE A 71 3.59 4.99 -2.62
N ASN A 72 2.57 5.02 -1.77
CA ASN A 72 2.54 5.84 -0.57
C ASN A 72 3.63 5.44 0.42
N ALA A 73 3.93 4.14 0.57
CA ALA A 73 5.04 3.69 1.39
C ALA A 73 6.39 4.21 0.85
N GLN A 74 6.60 4.15 -0.46
CA GLN A 74 7.83 4.68 -1.08
C GLN A 74 7.95 6.20 -0.93
N LEU A 75 6.83 6.93 -1.06
CA LEU A 75 6.80 8.37 -0.82
C LEU A 75 7.06 8.72 0.65
N ALA A 76 6.51 7.93 1.59
CA ALA A 76 6.73 8.13 3.01
C ALA A 76 8.21 7.97 3.39
N LEU A 77 8.93 7.00 2.80
CA LEU A 77 10.37 6.82 3.04
C LEU A 77 11.23 8.02 2.63
N GLN A 78 10.75 8.84 1.69
CA GLN A 78 11.44 10.04 1.22
C GLN A 78 10.98 11.32 1.96
N ALA A 79 9.90 11.25 2.73
CA ALA A 79 9.27 12.41 3.31
C ALA A 79 9.95 12.81 4.63
N LYS A 80 10.10 14.11 4.88
CA LYS A 80 10.81 14.60 6.08
C LYS A 80 10.08 14.28 7.37
N TRP A 81 8.76 14.07 7.29
CA TRP A 81 7.95 13.66 8.45
C TRP A 81 8.18 12.20 8.89
N CYS A 82 8.84 11.36 8.08
CA CYS A 82 9.11 9.98 8.45
C CYS A 82 10.25 9.92 9.50
N PRO A 83 10.00 9.37 10.70
CA PRO A 83 10.98 9.34 11.78
C PRO A 83 12.14 8.37 11.54
N THR A 84 11.98 7.42 10.61
CA THR A 84 13.00 6.42 10.28
C THR A 84 13.40 6.61 8.83
N LYS A 85 14.61 7.14 8.58
CA LYS A 85 15.14 7.23 7.23
C LYS A 85 15.53 5.83 6.76
N LEU A 86 15.24 5.49 5.50
CA LEU A 86 15.55 4.18 4.94
C LEU A 86 17.05 3.82 5.09
N ASP A 87 17.91 4.83 5.07
CA ASP A 87 19.37 4.69 5.24
C ASP A 87 19.75 4.00 6.57
N ASP A 88 18.93 4.11 7.63
CA ASP A 88 19.21 3.52 8.94
C ASP A 88 19.08 1.98 8.95
N TRP A 89 18.41 1.39 7.95
CA TRP A 89 18.17 -0.07 7.87
C TRP A 89 19.37 -0.84 7.31
N TYR A 90 20.11 -0.25 6.37
CA TYR A 90 21.30 -0.89 5.77
C TYR A 90 22.54 -0.78 6.67
N GLU A 91 22.66 0.31 7.43
CA GLU A 91 23.75 0.49 8.40
C GLU A 91 23.67 -0.52 9.56
N LYS A 92 22.47 -0.89 10.00
CA LYS A 92 22.31 -1.78 11.16
C LYS A 92 22.68 -3.24 10.88
N GLU A 93 22.51 -3.72 9.65
CA GLU A 93 22.88 -5.10 9.27
C GLU A 93 24.39 -5.27 9.08
N LEU A 94 25.11 -4.25 8.62
CA LEU A 94 26.57 -4.32 8.46
C LEU A 94 27.29 -4.35 9.82
N ASN A 95 26.81 -3.54 10.78
CA ASN A 95 27.45 -3.33 12.08
C ASN A 95 27.29 -4.51 13.05
N THR A 96 26.39 -5.44 12.76
CA THR A 96 26.19 -6.65 13.59
C THR A 96 27.11 -7.80 13.15
N SER A 97 27.58 -7.80 11.89
CA SER A 97 28.45 -8.86 11.35
C SER A 97 29.95 -8.66 11.61
N VAL A 98 30.38 -7.45 12.01
CA VAL A 98 31.81 -7.10 12.18
C VAL A 98 32.30 -7.28 13.63
N ASN A 99 31.40 -7.45 14.61
CA ASN A 99 31.78 -7.31 16.02
C ASN A 99 32.04 -8.64 16.77
N ILE A 100 32.12 -9.78 16.08
CA ILE A 100 32.44 -11.07 16.71
C ILE A 100 33.77 -11.59 16.16
N ALA A 101 34.87 -11.16 16.79
CA ALA A 101 36.17 -11.83 16.93
C ALA A 101 37.37 -10.89 16.72
N THR A 102 37.63 -10.02 17.69
CA THR A 102 39.01 -9.73 18.10
C THR A 102 39.03 -9.27 19.55
N HIS A 103 39.12 -10.23 20.48
CA HIS A 103 39.71 -9.98 21.79
C HIS A 103 40.98 -10.83 21.84
N GLN A 104 42.10 -10.23 21.47
CA GLN A 104 43.42 -10.71 21.85
C GLN A 104 43.88 -9.97 23.10
N SER A 105 44.68 -10.69 23.91
CA SER A 105 45.64 -10.23 24.93
C SER A 105 45.20 -10.42 26.39
N THR A 106 45.72 -11.47 27.02
CA THR A 106 46.90 -11.35 27.91
C THR A 106 47.68 -12.66 27.86
#